data_AF-A0A3D3M7A3-F1
#
_entry.id   AF-A0A3D3M7A3-F1
#
_cell.length_a   1.000
_cell.length_b   1.000
_cell.length_c   1.000
_cell.angle_alpha   90.00
_cell.angle_beta   90.00
_cell.angle_gamma   90.00
#
_symmetry.space_group_name_H-M   'P 1'
#
loop_
_entity.id
_entity.type
_entity.pdbx_description
1 polymer ?
#
loop_
_entity_poly.entity_id
_entity_poly.type
_entity_poly.pdbx_seq_one_letter_code
_entity_poly.pdbx_strand_id
1 'polypeptide(L)'
;MTSSGRIPLRLAEEARIYQQQVRLARAREGVYLNLEASPDSACVLLHALEGLANWPKTLRIGLYEGSLDGRRMAAIGPEQEPELALLWRQQKPGDFCQALFDTLPGMTRERLGITDAAGLRHALQEQPLPAQRLREWLGMQAVKPAFRSPMRLADGRIGHPLSGRGTPFFTEDELLDRLRLLELDDIYVEDALQALYRNGMDRAAINTRLDQVLEEMRQLRTHLDRWVQLSIRENLSEARQRSRERIGAALWEHWRRNLLPELGRPGSPLMLERVQLADLPLPLPEFFLTRVDALLLDEVMLREGEGEERLVDDRTIQVLARQFPALTSLDVHGGEWAASMVQNLVRAWPQLAGLGLREQDVMLGYTDLRSVAGLPRLRRLDLSGSFLL
;
A
#
# COMPACT_ATOMS: atom_id res chain seq x y z
N MET A 1 18.72 -20.83 -18.15
CA MET A 1 20.17 -21.03 -18.41
C MET A 1 20.35 -21.22 -19.91
N THR A 2 21.05 -20.33 -20.61
CA THR A 2 21.25 -20.39 -22.06
C THR A 2 22.55 -21.11 -22.42
N SER A 3 22.52 -21.89 -23.51
CA SER A 3 23.45 -22.95 -23.91
C SER A 3 24.87 -22.54 -24.35
N SER A 4 25.37 -21.36 -23.96
CA SER A 4 26.73 -20.91 -24.33
C SER A 4 27.60 -20.43 -23.17
N GLY A 5 27.12 -20.49 -21.91
CA GLY A 5 27.88 -20.10 -20.72
C GLY A 5 28.32 -18.63 -20.66
N ARG A 6 27.98 -17.82 -21.68
CA ARG A 6 28.33 -16.40 -21.77
C ARG A 6 27.17 -15.57 -21.22
N ILE A 7 27.43 -14.92 -20.09
CA ILE A 7 26.52 -13.95 -19.48
C ILE A 7 26.45 -12.73 -20.42
N PRO A 8 25.24 -12.30 -20.84
CA PRO A 8 25.07 -11.07 -21.60
C PRO A 8 25.75 -9.89 -20.89
N LEU A 9 26.49 -9.07 -21.63
CA LEU A 9 27.29 -7.96 -21.08
C LEU A 9 26.50 -7.09 -20.09
N ARG A 10 25.23 -6.81 -20.42
CA ARG A 10 24.32 -6.01 -19.57
C ARG A 10 24.06 -6.65 -18.19
N LEU A 11 23.86 -7.97 -18.14
CA LEU A 11 23.66 -8.69 -16.87
C LEU A 11 24.97 -8.77 -16.07
N ALA A 12 26.10 -8.88 -16.75
CA ALA A 12 27.41 -8.88 -16.10
C ALA A 12 27.75 -7.50 -15.49
N GLU A 13 27.41 -6.41 -16.19
CA GLU A 13 27.55 -5.05 -15.68
C GLU A 13 26.64 -4.79 -14.48
N GLU A 14 25.38 -5.24 -14.53
CA GLU A 14 24.47 -5.07 -13.39
C GLU A 14 24.89 -5.88 -12.17
N ALA A 15 25.25 -7.15 -12.36
CA ALA A 15 25.73 -8.01 -11.29
C ALA A 15 26.96 -7.40 -10.59
N ARG A 16 27.85 -6.75 -11.35
CA ARG A 16 29.01 -6.05 -10.81
C ARG A 16 28.61 -4.86 -9.93
N ILE A 17 27.59 -4.11 -10.30
CA ILE A 17 27.10 -2.97 -9.52
C ILE A 17 26.44 -3.43 -8.23
N TYR A 18 25.55 -4.43 -8.31
CA TYR A 18 24.93 -5.01 -7.11
C TYR A 18 25.99 -5.60 -6.17
N GLN A 19 27.00 -6.29 -6.70
CA GLN A 19 28.10 -6.80 -5.90
C GLN A 19 28.85 -5.68 -5.17
N GLN A 20 29.09 -4.53 -5.81
CA GLN A 20 29.68 -3.36 -5.14
C GLN A 20 28.76 -2.79 -4.05
N GLN A 21 27.46 -2.68 -4.32
CA GLN A 21 26.49 -2.19 -3.32
C GLN A 21 26.43 -3.10 -2.09
N VAL A 22 26.40 -4.42 -2.29
CA VAL A 22 26.43 -5.41 -1.21
C VAL A 22 27.73 -5.31 -0.40
N ARG A 23 28.88 -5.18 -1.06
CA ARG A 23 30.17 -4.98 -0.37
C ARG A 23 30.17 -3.68 0.45
N LEU A 24 29.64 -2.58 -0.09
CA LEU A 24 29.53 -1.31 0.65
C LEU A 24 28.58 -1.41 1.84
N ALA A 25 27.45 -2.09 1.70
CA ALA A 25 26.49 -2.33 2.78
C ALA A 25 27.16 -3.14 3.90
N ARG A 26 27.76 -4.29 3.57
CA ARG A 26 28.49 -5.13 4.53
C ARG A 26 29.64 -4.40 5.21
N ALA A 27 30.39 -3.59 4.46
CA ALA A 27 31.47 -2.77 5.00
C ALA A 27 30.95 -1.83 6.10
N ARG A 28 29.84 -1.11 5.84
CA ARG A 28 29.18 -0.19 6.78
C ARG A 28 28.52 -0.92 7.95
N GLU A 29 27.86 -2.04 7.68
CA GLU A 29 27.28 -2.89 8.71
C GLU A 29 28.34 -3.29 9.73
N GLY A 30 29.54 -3.70 9.31
CA GLY A 30 30.62 -4.00 10.25
C GLY A 30 31.23 -2.79 10.95
N VAL A 31 30.92 -1.55 10.57
CA VAL A 31 31.30 -0.36 11.36
C VAL A 31 30.29 -0.13 12.49
N TYR A 32 28.99 -0.18 12.16
CA TYR A 32 27.91 0.18 13.10
C TYR A 32 27.39 -1.00 13.93
N LEU A 33 27.40 -2.21 13.37
CA LEU A 33 26.88 -3.43 13.98
C LEU A 33 28.05 -4.33 14.40
N ASN A 34 27.84 -5.17 15.41
CA ASN A 34 28.84 -6.13 15.89
C ASN A 34 28.41 -7.59 15.63
N LEU A 35 27.96 -7.88 14.41
CA LEU A 35 27.31 -9.15 14.07
C LEU A 35 28.28 -10.12 13.39
N GLU A 36 28.73 -9.75 12.18
CA GLU A 36 29.56 -10.61 11.33
C GLU A 36 30.92 -9.98 11.04
N ALA A 37 31.93 -10.83 10.85
CA ALA A 37 33.26 -10.42 10.44
C ALA A 37 33.30 -10.19 8.92
N SER A 38 33.70 -8.98 8.51
CA SER A 38 33.84 -8.61 7.10
C SER A 38 35.24 -8.03 6.86
N PRO A 39 36.00 -8.54 5.86
CA PRO A 39 37.32 -8.00 5.53
C PRO A 39 37.24 -6.54 5.09
N ASP A 40 36.18 -6.18 4.35
CA ASP A 40 35.94 -4.82 3.90
C ASP A 40 35.69 -3.87 5.09
N SER A 41 35.02 -4.34 6.15
CA SER A 41 34.82 -3.54 7.36
C SER A 41 36.12 -3.30 8.11
N ALA A 42 37.02 -4.28 8.18
CA ALA A 42 38.33 -4.12 8.78
C ALA A 42 39.18 -3.08 8.02
N CYS A 43 39.16 -3.12 6.68
CA CYS A 43 39.80 -2.09 5.86
C CYS A 43 39.21 -0.69 6.09
N VAL A 44 37.87 -0.59 6.17
CA VAL A 44 37.20 0.70 6.42
C VAL A 44 37.53 1.25 7.80
N LEU A 45 37.52 0.42 8.85
CA LEU A 45 37.87 0.83 10.22
C LEU A 45 39.33 1.29 10.30
N LEU A 46 40.25 0.63 9.58
CA LEU A 46 41.64 1.09 9.47
C LEU A 46 41.71 2.47 8.80
N HIS A 47 41.10 2.65 7.62
CA HIS A 47 41.14 3.93 6.91
C HIS A 47 40.43 5.07 7.64
N ALA A 48 39.38 4.77 8.41
CA ALA A 48 38.69 5.76 9.22
C ALA A 48 39.61 6.37 10.29
N LEU A 49 40.67 5.69 10.73
CA LEU A 49 41.63 6.28 11.68
C LEU A 49 42.28 7.56 11.14
N GLU A 50 42.61 7.62 9.85
CA GLU A 50 43.20 8.82 9.23
C GLU A 50 42.26 10.03 9.23
N GLY A 51 40.95 9.80 9.38
CA GLY A 51 39.93 10.85 9.47
C GLY A 51 39.73 11.44 10.87
N LEU A 52 40.34 10.86 11.92
CA LEU A 52 40.21 11.37 13.28
C LEU A 52 40.93 12.71 13.44
N ALA A 53 40.29 13.64 14.16
CA ALA A 53 40.93 14.89 14.55
C ALA A 53 42.21 14.58 15.36
N ASN A 54 43.30 15.28 15.06
CA ASN A 54 44.62 15.08 15.68
C ASN A 54 45.30 13.72 15.36
N TRP A 55 44.90 13.03 14.29
CA TRP A 55 45.59 11.83 13.81
C TRP A 55 47.07 12.10 13.43
N PRO A 56 48.05 11.27 13.86
CA PRO A 56 49.47 11.44 13.53
C PRO A 56 49.77 11.14 12.07
N LYS A 57 50.31 12.15 11.36
CA LYS A 57 50.75 12.01 9.97
C LYS A 57 51.99 11.13 9.78
N THR A 58 52.71 10.81 10.85
CA THR A 58 53.91 9.95 10.85
C THR A 58 53.60 8.49 11.19
N LEU A 59 52.36 8.17 11.58
CA LEU A 59 52.02 6.81 11.99
C LEU A 59 51.61 5.98 10.77
N ARG A 60 52.33 4.88 10.56
CA ARG A 60 52.03 3.92 9.49
C ARG A 60 51.49 2.61 10.06
N ILE A 61 50.35 2.13 9.55
CA ILE A 61 49.75 0.86 9.97
C ILE A 61 49.38 0.06 8.72
N GLY A 62 49.82 -1.21 8.67
CA GLY A 62 49.46 -2.18 7.64
C GLY A 62 48.52 -3.25 8.19
N LEU A 63 47.45 -3.56 7.45
CA LEU A 63 46.49 -4.62 7.78
C LEU A 63 46.79 -5.87 6.97
N TYR A 64 46.97 -7.00 7.65
CA TYR A 64 47.32 -8.29 7.05
C TYR A 64 46.30 -9.39 7.39
N GLU A 65 46.02 -10.26 6.42
CA GLU A 65 45.09 -11.37 6.57
C GLU A 65 45.75 -12.59 7.23
N GLY A 66 45.25 -12.97 8.41
CA GLY A 66 45.62 -14.17 9.17
C GLY A 66 46.99 -14.11 9.85
N SER A 67 48.04 -13.73 9.13
CA SER A 67 49.45 -13.73 9.57
C SER A 67 50.23 -12.55 8.99
N LEU A 68 51.43 -12.28 9.53
CA LEU A 68 52.30 -11.20 9.06
C LEU A 68 52.84 -11.43 7.64
N ASP A 69 53.00 -12.70 7.24
CA ASP A 69 53.34 -13.09 5.86
C ASP A 69 52.10 -13.21 4.96
N GLY A 70 50.92 -12.89 5.51
CA GLY A 70 49.64 -12.96 4.82
C GLY A 70 49.44 -11.85 3.80
N ARG A 71 48.32 -11.93 3.08
CA ARG A 71 47.94 -10.89 2.12
C ARG A 71 47.74 -9.56 2.86
N ARG A 72 48.45 -8.51 2.42
CA ARG A 72 48.18 -7.14 2.87
C ARG A 72 46.86 -6.65 2.28
N MET A 73 45.91 -6.29 3.16
CA MET A 73 44.54 -5.91 2.82
C MET A 73 44.39 -4.40 2.62
N ALA A 74 45.01 -3.61 3.50
CA ALA A 74 44.98 -2.14 3.49
C ALA A 74 46.19 -1.59 4.24
N ALA A 75 46.50 -0.30 4.05
CA ALA A 75 47.48 0.41 4.86
C ALA A 75 47.17 1.91 4.90
N ILE A 76 47.63 2.56 5.98
CA ILE A 76 47.51 4.00 6.22
C ILE A 76 48.88 4.58 6.60
N GLY A 77 49.06 5.88 6.39
CA GLY A 77 50.30 6.60 6.69
C GLY A 77 51.40 6.55 5.60
N PRO A 78 52.45 7.37 5.75
CA PRO A 78 53.52 7.54 4.75
C PRO A 78 54.37 6.27 4.58
N GLU A 79 54.93 6.05 3.39
CA GLU A 79 55.72 4.83 3.07
C GLU A 79 57.11 4.80 3.71
N GLN A 80 57.62 5.96 4.13
CA GLN A 80 58.97 6.09 4.67
C GLN A 80 59.06 5.80 6.18
N GLU A 81 57.92 5.67 6.87
CA GLU A 81 57.84 5.44 8.31
C GLU A 81 57.73 3.94 8.64
N PRO A 82 58.21 3.48 9.81
CA PRO A 82 58.11 2.08 10.21
C PRO A 82 56.64 1.65 10.35
N GLU A 83 56.29 0.53 9.71
CA GLU A 83 54.91 0.03 9.66
C GLU A 83 54.57 -0.80 10.90
N LEU A 84 53.50 -0.42 11.60
CA LEU A 84 52.88 -1.27 12.62
C LEU A 84 51.95 -2.28 11.93
N ALA A 85 52.16 -3.56 12.17
CA ALA A 85 51.35 -4.61 11.58
C ALA A 85 50.13 -4.94 12.45
N LEU A 86 48.95 -4.91 11.83
CA LEU A 86 47.67 -5.29 12.40
C LEU A 86 47.14 -6.54 11.69
N LEU A 87 46.65 -7.52 12.45
CA LEU A 87 46.16 -8.78 11.90
C LEU A 87 44.64 -8.85 11.88
N TRP A 88 44.08 -9.14 10.71
CA TRP A 88 42.68 -9.54 10.55
C TRP A 88 42.57 -11.07 10.58
N ARG A 89 41.93 -11.61 11.61
CA ARG A 89 41.69 -13.04 11.88
C ARG A 89 40.20 -13.37 11.87
N GLN A 90 39.43 -12.69 11.02
CA GLN A 90 37.96 -12.83 10.95
C GLN A 90 37.27 -12.54 12.30
N GLN A 91 37.86 -11.66 13.12
CA GLN A 91 37.29 -11.24 14.38
C GLN A 91 36.11 -10.28 14.15
N LYS A 92 35.18 -10.23 15.11
CA LYS A 92 34.05 -9.30 15.05
C LYS A 92 34.55 -7.85 15.12
N PRO A 93 33.77 -6.86 14.64
CA PRO A 93 34.18 -5.45 14.67
C PRO A 93 34.63 -4.93 16.04
N GLY A 94 33.96 -5.32 17.13
CA GLY A 94 34.36 -4.94 18.49
C GLY A 94 35.75 -5.45 18.85
N ASP A 95 36.03 -6.72 18.56
CA ASP A 95 37.33 -7.36 18.81
C ASP A 95 38.41 -6.79 17.88
N PHE A 96 38.04 -6.40 16.66
CA PHE A 96 38.93 -5.70 15.74
C PHE A 96 39.29 -4.30 16.26
N CYS A 97 38.33 -3.55 16.79
CA CYS A 97 38.59 -2.26 17.43
C CYS A 97 39.48 -2.40 18.68
N GLN A 98 39.37 -3.51 19.42
CA GLN A 98 40.30 -3.83 20.50
C GLN A 98 41.73 -4.02 19.96
N ALA A 99 41.91 -4.83 18.92
CA ALA A 99 43.21 -5.02 18.29
C ALA A 99 43.79 -3.72 17.71
N LEU A 100 42.94 -2.87 17.11
CA LEU A 100 43.32 -1.53 16.65
C LEU A 100 43.83 -0.69 17.82
N PHE A 101 43.05 -0.59 18.91
CA PHE A 101 43.41 0.18 20.10
C PHE A 101 44.75 -0.30 20.67
N ASP A 102 44.94 -1.62 20.80
CA ASP A 102 46.16 -2.21 21.34
C ASP A 102 47.38 -1.93 20.44
N THR A 103 47.18 -1.80 19.13
CA THR A 103 48.23 -1.47 18.15
C THR A 103 48.65 0.00 18.19
N LEU A 104 47.76 0.92 18.60
CA LEU A 104 48.08 2.35 18.65
C LEU A 104 49.10 2.66 19.76
N PRO A 105 50.16 3.47 19.50
CA PRO A 105 51.07 3.92 20.55
C PRO A 105 50.36 4.76 21.63
N GLY A 106 50.79 4.67 22.90
CA GLY A 106 50.15 5.39 24.02
C GLY A 106 50.02 6.91 23.81
N MET A 107 51.07 7.55 23.29
CA MET A 107 51.06 8.98 22.93
C MET A 107 49.98 9.33 21.88
N THR A 108 49.66 8.41 20.97
CA THR A 108 48.59 8.61 19.97
C THR A 108 47.22 8.52 20.64
N ARG A 109 47.03 7.57 21.57
CA ARG A 109 45.77 7.41 22.31
C ARG A 109 45.45 8.65 23.15
N GLU A 110 46.44 9.16 23.89
CA GLU A 110 46.31 10.39 24.69
C GLU A 110 45.96 11.60 23.83
N ARG A 111 46.63 11.77 22.69
CA ARG A 111 46.40 12.90 21.79
C ARG A 111 45.05 12.85 21.09
N LEU A 112 44.50 11.66 20.88
CA LEU A 112 43.14 11.45 20.36
C LEU A 112 42.08 11.55 21.47
N GLY A 113 42.47 11.54 22.75
CA GLY A 113 41.55 11.54 23.88
C GLY A 113 40.77 10.22 24.05
N ILE A 114 41.34 9.10 23.60
CA ILE A 114 40.68 7.80 23.59
C ILE A 114 41.24 6.91 24.70
N THR A 115 40.39 6.50 25.64
CA THR A 115 40.81 5.75 26.84
C THR A 115 40.66 4.23 26.71
N ASP A 116 39.77 3.75 25.83
CA ASP A 116 39.51 2.33 25.61
C ASP A 116 39.09 2.04 24.16
N ALA A 117 38.99 0.74 23.82
CA ALA A 117 38.58 0.30 22.50
C ALA A 117 37.12 0.65 22.15
N ALA A 118 36.25 0.76 23.17
CA ALA A 118 34.87 1.18 22.98
C ALA A 118 34.78 2.65 22.54
N GLY A 119 35.55 3.53 23.18
CA GLY A 119 35.70 4.94 22.79
C GLY A 119 36.32 5.10 21.40
N LEU A 120 37.31 4.27 21.05
CA LEU A 120 37.85 4.24 19.67
C LEU A 120 36.76 3.89 18.66
N ARG A 121 35.99 2.84 18.94
CA ARG A 121 34.91 2.40 18.06
C ARG A 121 33.85 3.48 17.89
N HIS A 122 33.44 4.13 18.98
CA HIS A 122 32.48 5.23 18.93
C HIS A 122 33.02 6.39 18.07
N ALA A 123 34.28 6.79 18.26
CA ALA A 123 34.90 7.85 17.47
C ALA A 123 34.97 7.51 15.95
N LEU A 124 35.14 6.24 15.60
CA LEU A 124 35.11 5.79 14.21
C LEU A 124 33.69 5.76 13.61
N GLN A 125 32.67 5.48 14.43
CA GLN A 125 31.26 5.44 14.00
C GLN A 125 30.70 6.83 13.71
N GLU A 126 31.15 7.85 14.45
CA GLU A 126 30.74 9.26 14.26
C GLU A 126 31.28 9.89 12.96
N GLN A 127 32.22 9.24 12.28
CA GLN A 127 32.76 9.78 11.04
C GLN A 127 31.80 9.60 9.86
N PRO A 128 31.69 10.62 8.98
CA PRO A 128 30.92 10.47 7.75
C PRO A 128 31.61 9.48 6.80
N LEU A 129 30.90 8.41 6.43
CA LEU A 129 31.37 7.37 5.51
C LEU A 129 30.66 7.46 4.15
N PRO A 130 30.95 8.48 3.31
CA PRO A 130 30.32 8.61 2.01
C PRO A 130 30.73 7.47 1.09
N ALA A 131 29.78 7.01 0.27
CA ALA A 131 29.97 5.81 -0.56
C ALA A 131 31.13 5.96 -1.56
N GLN A 132 31.47 7.18 -1.99
CA GLN A 132 32.61 7.42 -2.87
C GLN A 132 33.94 7.08 -2.20
N ARG A 133 34.16 7.59 -0.99
CA ARG A 133 35.38 7.35 -0.20
C ARG A 133 35.54 5.87 0.17
N LEU A 134 34.44 5.20 0.51
CA LEU A 134 34.46 3.74 0.75
C LEU A 134 34.86 2.95 -0.50
N ARG A 135 34.41 3.36 -1.69
CA ARG A 135 34.81 2.69 -2.94
C ARG A 135 36.31 2.85 -3.19
N GLU A 136 36.87 4.03 -2.93
CA GLU A 136 38.30 4.31 -3.06
C GLU A 136 39.10 3.43 -2.09
N TRP A 137 38.74 3.41 -0.81
CA TRP A 137 39.41 2.60 0.22
C TRP A 137 39.34 1.09 -0.05
N LEU A 138 38.23 0.61 -0.64
CA LEU A 138 38.04 -0.81 -0.94
C LEU A 138 38.52 -1.22 -2.34
N GLY A 139 39.19 -0.32 -3.07
CA GLY A 139 39.69 -0.58 -4.43
C GLY A 139 38.57 -0.93 -5.42
N MET A 140 37.35 -0.42 -5.20
CA MET A 140 36.21 -0.66 -6.09
C MET A 140 36.31 0.22 -7.33
N GLN A 141 35.84 -0.29 -8.46
CA GLN A 141 35.76 0.48 -9.70
C GLN A 141 34.87 1.71 -9.51
N ALA A 142 35.36 2.89 -9.92
CA ALA A 142 34.61 4.13 -9.83
C ALA A 142 33.32 4.05 -10.66
N VAL A 143 32.18 4.34 -10.01
CA VAL A 143 30.89 4.50 -10.69
C VAL A 143 30.85 5.92 -11.25
N LYS A 144 30.71 6.07 -12.57
CA LYS A 144 30.67 7.40 -13.21
C LYS A 144 29.51 8.24 -12.62
N PRO A 145 29.69 9.54 -12.34
CA PRO A 145 28.66 10.39 -11.71
C PRO A 145 27.36 10.62 -12.51
N ALA A 146 27.17 9.93 -13.64
CA ALA A 146 25.91 9.89 -14.41
C ALA A 146 25.58 8.46 -14.87
N PHE A 147 26.12 7.45 -14.18
CA PHE A 147 25.92 6.05 -14.52
C PHE A 147 24.45 5.66 -14.33
N ARG A 148 23.80 5.26 -15.42
CA ARG A 148 22.45 4.68 -15.41
C ARG A 148 22.60 3.17 -15.49
N SER A 149 21.99 2.46 -14.54
CA SER A 149 21.91 0.99 -14.56
C SER A 149 21.42 0.51 -15.94
N PRO A 150 22.13 -0.43 -16.59
CA PRO A 150 21.62 -1.09 -17.79
C PRO A 150 20.34 -1.91 -17.53
N MET A 151 20.07 -2.33 -16.29
CA MET A 151 18.79 -2.94 -15.89
C MET A 151 17.68 -1.92 -15.55
N ARG A 152 18.00 -0.62 -15.49
CA ARG A 152 17.08 0.46 -15.09
C ARG A 152 16.56 0.27 -13.66
N LEU A 153 15.51 0.99 -13.23
CA LEU A 153 14.83 0.64 -11.97
C LEU A 153 14.29 -0.80 -12.09
N ALA A 154 14.03 -1.46 -10.95
CA ALA A 154 13.75 -2.90 -10.85
C ALA A 154 12.59 -3.45 -11.74
N ASP A 155 11.87 -2.57 -12.44
CA ASP A 155 10.72 -2.79 -13.32
C ASP A 155 10.97 -2.41 -14.79
N GLY A 156 12.18 -2.04 -15.19
CA GLY A 156 12.46 -1.60 -16.56
C GLY A 156 12.01 -0.17 -16.89
N ARG A 157 11.63 0.66 -15.89
CA ARG A 157 11.31 2.09 -16.06
C ARG A 157 12.41 2.86 -16.79
N ILE A 158 12.04 3.64 -17.81
CA ILE A 158 12.79 4.87 -18.09
C ILE A 158 12.43 5.77 -16.92
N GLY A 159 13.39 6.14 -16.06
CA GLY A 159 13.08 7.02 -14.92
C GLY A 159 12.26 8.25 -15.35
N HIS A 160 11.55 8.88 -14.41
CA HIS A 160 10.73 10.05 -14.70
C HIS A 160 11.47 11.03 -15.63
N PRO A 161 10.90 11.43 -16.78
CA PRO A 161 11.47 12.54 -17.53
C PRO A 161 11.36 13.77 -16.63
N LEU A 162 12.48 14.19 -16.03
CA LEU A 162 12.62 15.45 -15.31
C LEU A 162 12.40 16.67 -16.22
N SER A 163 12.26 16.45 -17.53
CA SER A 163 11.64 17.39 -18.44
C SER A 163 10.14 17.13 -18.46
N GLY A 164 9.31 18.02 -17.89
CA GLY A 164 7.84 17.98 -17.94
C GLY A 164 7.25 18.17 -19.36
N ARG A 165 7.80 17.47 -20.35
CA ARG A 165 7.49 17.51 -21.78
C ARG A 165 7.25 16.12 -22.37
N GLY A 166 7.32 15.05 -21.58
CA GLY A 166 6.98 13.69 -22.01
C GLY A 166 5.63 13.26 -21.43
N THR A 167 4.81 12.58 -22.24
CA THR A 167 3.65 11.84 -21.73
C THR A 167 4.12 10.80 -20.71
N PRO A 168 3.48 10.69 -19.53
CA PRO A 168 3.85 9.67 -18.56
C PRO A 168 3.71 8.29 -19.21
N PHE A 169 4.82 7.54 -19.23
CA PHE A 169 4.86 6.20 -19.81
C PHE A 169 4.65 5.19 -18.69
N PHE A 170 3.52 4.50 -18.72
CA PHE A 170 3.21 3.41 -17.81
C PHE A 170 3.47 2.07 -18.50
N THR A 171 4.08 1.14 -17.78
CA THR A 171 4.26 -0.24 -18.24
C THR A 171 2.99 -1.05 -17.97
N GLU A 172 2.80 -2.15 -18.70
CA GLU A 172 1.70 -3.08 -18.41
C GLU A 172 1.85 -3.73 -17.04
N ASP A 173 3.09 -4.05 -16.64
CA ASP A 173 3.38 -4.63 -15.33
C ASP A 173 2.94 -3.72 -14.18
N GLU A 174 3.16 -2.40 -14.28
CA GLU A 174 2.67 -1.44 -13.28
C GLU A 174 1.14 -1.41 -13.22
N LEU A 175 0.45 -1.50 -14.36
CA LEU A 175 -1.02 -1.55 -14.37
C LEU A 175 -1.53 -2.85 -13.76
N LEU A 176 -0.88 -3.98 -14.03
CA LEU A 176 -1.18 -5.28 -13.43
C LEU A 176 -0.96 -5.26 -11.92
N ASP A 177 0.15 -4.71 -11.44
CA ASP A 177 0.43 -4.56 -10.01
C ASP A 177 -0.63 -3.71 -9.31
N ARG A 178 -1.08 -2.64 -9.96
CA ARG A 178 -2.15 -1.79 -9.42
C ARG A 178 -3.51 -2.50 -9.43
N LEU A 179 -3.81 -3.28 -10.47
CA LEU A 179 -5.03 -4.10 -10.53
C LEU A 179 -5.04 -5.16 -9.42
N ARG A 180 -3.88 -5.74 -9.07
CA ARG A 180 -3.77 -6.69 -7.94
C ARG A 180 -4.17 -6.08 -6.59
N LEU A 181 -3.96 -4.77 -6.40
CA LEU A 181 -4.39 -4.07 -5.18
C LEU A 181 -5.91 -3.95 -5.04
N LEU A 182 -6.67 -4.15 -6.12
CA LEU A 182 -8.13 -4.07 -6.10
C LEU A 182 -8.80 -5.37 -5.64
N GLU A 183 -8.03 -6.43 -5.40
CA GLU A 183 -8.53 -7.73 -4.89
C GLU A 183 -9.76 -8.23 -5.68
N LEU A 184 -9.61 -8.28 -7.02
CA LEU A 184 -10.66 -8.77 -7.92
C LEU A 184 -10.76 -10.31 -7.80
N ASP A 185 -11.84 -10.79 -7.17
CA ASP A 185 -12.03 -12.22 -6.90
C ASP A 185 -12.58 -13.01 -8.11
N ASP A 186 -13.17 -12.30 -9.08
CA ASP A 186 -13.99 -12.86 -10.15
C ASP A 186 -13.38 -12.72 -11.56
N ILE A 187 -12.16 -12.18 -11.66
CA ILE A 187 -11.40 -12.07 -12.92
C ILE A 187 -9.90 -12.05 -12.66
N TYR A 188 -9.14 -12.65 -13.57
CA TYR A 188 -7.68 -12.49 -13.57
C TYR A 188 -7.31 -11.06 -13.98
N VAL A 189 -6.28 -10.50 -13.35
CA VAL A 189 -5.87 -9.11 -13.59
C VAL A 189 -5.42 -8.86 -15.03
N GLU A 190 -4.88 -9.89 -15.70
CA GLU A 190 -4.52 -9.86 -17.12
C GLU A 190 -5.76 -9.73 -18.02
N ASP A 191 -6.83 -10.49 -17.72
CA ASP A 191 -8.10 -10.41 -18.45
C ASP A 191 -8.81 -9.08 -18.19
N ALA A 192 -8.72 -8.57 -16.96
CA ALA A 192 -9.23 -7.24 -16.61
C ALA A 192 -8.51 -6.15 -17.42
N LEU A 193 -7.18 -6.20 -17.48
CA LEU A 193 -6.40 -5.24 -18.26
C LEU A 193 -6.74 -5.31 -19.76
N GLN A 194 -6.90 -6.51 -20.31
CA GLN A 194 -7.33 -6.69 -21.70
C GLN A 194 -8.74 -6.15 -21.95
N ALA A 195 -9.67 -6.30 -21.01
CA ALA A 195 -11.01 -5.72 -21.11
C ALA A 195 -10.97 -4.19 -21.15
N LEU A 196 -10.09 -3.56 -20.34
CA LEU A 196 -9.90 -2.10 -20.38
C LEU A 196 -9.37 -1.63 -21.74
N TYR A 197 -8.40 -2.35 -22.32
CA TYR A 197 -7.92 -2.06 -23.68
C TYR A 197 -9.01 -2.24 -24.74
N ARG A 198 -9.84 -3.28 -24.63
CA ARG A 198 -10.97 -3.50 -25.55
C ARG A 198 -12.02 -2.39 -25.48
N ASN A 199 -12.11 -1.69 -24.36
CA ASN A 199 -12.93 -0.48 -24.21
C ASN A 199 -12.26 0.80 -24.74
N GLY A 200 -11.13 0.67 -25.43
CA GLY A 200 -10.44 1.79 -26.09
C GLY A 200 -9.60 2.64 -25.15
N MET A 201 -9.36 2.18 -23.92
CA MET A 201 -8.52 2.92 -22.97
C MET A 201 -7.04 2.71 -23.29
N ASP A 202 -6.28 3.80 -23.38
CA ASP A 202 -4.83 3.72 -23.40
C ASP A 202 -4.25 3.57 -21.98
N ARG A 203 -2.94 3.34 -21.87
CA ARG A 203 -2.28 3.11 -20.57
C ARG A 203 -2.40 4.30 -19.62
N ALA A 204 -2.42 5.53 -20.14
CA ALA A 204 -2.55 6.72 -19.32
C ALA A 204 -3.97 6.82 -18.74
N ALA A 205 -5.00 6.60 -19.57
CA ALA A 205 -6.38 6.54 -19.15
C ALA A 205 -6.62 5.42 -18.13
N ILE A 206 -6.05 4.23 -18.35
CA ILE A 206 -6.13 3.12 -17.39
C ILE A 206 -5.47 3.51 -16.07
N ASN A 207 -4.27 4.08 -16.09
CA ASN A 207 -3.60 4.52 -14.86
C ASN A 207 -4.45 5.54 -14.09
N THR A 208 -4.98 6.57 -14.75
CA THR A 208 -5.84 7.57 -14.12
C THR A 208 -7.11 6.95 -13.54
N ARG A 209 -7.71 5.98 -14.23
CA ARG A 209 -8.88 5.26 -13.73
C ARG A 209 -8.54 4.43 -12.49
N LEU A 210 -7.40 3.72 -12.51
CA LEU A 210 -6.93 2.96 -11.35
C LEU A 210 -6.56 3.88 -10.17
N ASP A 211 -6.02 5.08 -10.42
CA ASP A 211 -5.78 6.09 -9.37
C ASP A 211 -7.10 6.47 -8.69
N GLN A 212 -8.15 6.75 -9.47
CA GLN A 212 -9.47 7.09 -8.94
C GLN A 212 -10.06 5.95 -8.10
N VAL A 213 -10.07 4.73 -8.64
CA VAL A 213 -10.67 3.57 -7.96
C VAL A 213 -9.90 3.22 -6.68
N LEU A 214 -8.56 3.26 -6.69
CA LEU A 214 -7.77 3.00 -5.50
C LEU A 214 -7.98 4.08 -4.42
N GLU A 215 -8.23 5.31 -4.81
CA GLU A 215 -8.57 6.38 -3.88
C GLU A 215 -9.98 6.19 -3.29
N GLU A 216 -10.98 5.83 -4.10
CA GLU A 216 -12.30 5.44 -3.62
C GLU A 216 -12.23 4.28 -2.62
N MET A 217 -11.42 3.25 -2.91
CA MET A 217 -11.18 2.12 -2.03
C MET A 217 -10.64 2.57 -0.67
N ARG A 218 -9.62 3.45 -0.67
CA ARG A 218 -9.06 4.01 0.57
C ARG A 218 -10.09 4.81 1.35
N GLN A 219 -10.86 5.65 0.67
CA GLN A 219 -11.90 6.46 1.31
C GLN A 219 -12.96 5.58 1.95
N LEU A 220 -13.46 4.56 1.24
CA LEU A 220 -14.46 3.63 1.77
C LEU A 220 -13.92 2.86 2.98
N ARG A 221 -12.71 2.30 2.87
CA ARG A 221 -12.10 1.53 3.97
C ARG A 221 -11.90 2.40 5.20
N THR A 222 -11.36 3.61 5.03
CA THR A 222 -11.20 4.57 6.12
C THR A 222 -12.53 4.94 6.78
N HIS A 223 -13.59 5.10 5.97
CA HIS A 223 -14.93 5.41 6.46
C HIS A 223 -15.51 4.26 7.30
N LEU A 224 -15.46 3.04 6.76
CA LEU A 224 -15.95 1.84 7.45
C LEU A 224 -15.15 1.55 8.72
N ASP A 225 -13.82 1.66 8.68
CA ASP A 225 -12.96 1.47 9.85
C ASP A 225 -13.29 2.46 10.96
N ARG A 226 -13.47 3.75 10.62
CA ARG A 226 -13.89 4.77 11.60
C ARG A 226 -15.24 4.45 12.20
N TRP A 227 -16.19 4.02 11.38
CA TRP A 227 -17.53 3.67 11.84
C TRP A 227 -17.53 2.43 12.76
N VAL A 228 -16.71 1.42 12.46
CA VAL A 228 -16.49 0.27 13.36
C VAL A 228 -15.85 0.74 14.69
N GLN A 229 -14.87 1.64 14.65
CA GLN A 229 -14.26 2.18 15.88
C GLN A 229 -15.26 2.95 16.75
N LEU A 230 -16.18 3.71 16.16
CA LEU A 230 -17.26 4.39 16.89
C LEU A 230 -18.22 3.38 17.54
N SER A 231 -18.51 2.28 16.83
CA SER A 231 -19.38 1.20 17.31
C SER A 231 -18.87 0.56 18.60
N ILE A 232 -17.55 0.38 18.74
CA ILE A 232 -16.92 -0.18 19.95
C ILE A 232 -17.19 0.69 21.18
N ARG A 233 -17.33 2.01 21.01
CA ARG A 233 -17.58 2.96 22.11
C ARG A 233 -19.04 2.98 22.55
N GLU A 234 -19.96 2.58 21.69
CA GLU A 234 -21.42 2.68 21.92
C GLU A 234 -22.02 1.48 22.68
N ASN A 235 -21.22 0.44 22.98
CA ASN A 235 -21.65 -0.79 23.66
C ASN A 235 -22.96 -1.38 23.08
N LEU A 236 -22.97 -1.60 21.76
CA LEU A 236 -24.13 -2.01 20.99
C LEU A 236 -24.64 -3.42 21.37
N SER A 237 -25.94 -3.65 21.20
CA SER A 237 -26.53 -5.01 21.25
C SER A 237 -25.92 -5.89 20.15
N GLU A 238 -25.91 -7.22 20.35
CA GLU A 238 -25.40 -8.17 19.35
C GLU A 238 -26.09 -8.03 17.99
N ALA A 239 -27.40 -7.80 17.98
CA ALA A 239 -28.15 -7.65 16.76
C ALA A 239 -27.79 -6.37 15.99
N ARG A 240 -27.53 -5.26 16.70
CA ARG A 240 -26.99 -4.05 16.08
C ARG A 240 -25.57 -4.26 15.56
N GLN A 241 -24.73 -5.00 16.28
CA GLN A 241 -23.39 -5.37 15.79
C GLN A 241 -23.48 -6.17 14.48
N ARG A 242 -24.32 -7.21 14.42
CA ARG A 242 -24.55 -8.01 13.20
C ARG A 242 -25.15 -7.18 12.07
N SER A 243 -26.08 -6.28 12.37
CA SER A 243 -26.65 -5.33 11.40
C SER A 243 -25.54 -4.47 10.78
N ARG A 244 -24.66 -3.87 11.61
CA ARG A 244 -23.52 -3.08 11.14
C ARG A 244 -22.53 -3.90 10.32
N GLU A 245 -22.21 -5.13 10.72
CA GLU A 245 -21.34 -6.03 9.96
C GLU A 245 -21.90 -6.30 8.55
N ARG A 246 -23.20 -6.64 8.46
CA ARG A 246 -23.88 -6.86 7.17
C ARG A 246 -23.90 -5.61 6.31
N ILE A 247 -24.18 -4.44 6.89
CA ILE A 247 -24.14 -3.16 6.17
C ILE A 247 -22.73 -2.89 5.63
N GLY A 248 -21.69 -3.06 6.45
CA GLY A 248 -20.31 -2.86 6.03
C GLY A 248 -19.92 -3.78 4.87
N ALA A 249 -20.27 -5.06 4.97
CA ALA A 249 -20.06 -6.05 3.91
C ALA A 249 -20.83 -5.68 2.63
N ALA A 250 -22.10 -5.27 2.75
CA ALA A 250 -22.93 -4.86 1.62
C ALA A 250 -22.38 -3.63 0.88
N LEU A 251 -21.94 -2.60 1.61
CA LEU A 251 -21.34 -1.40 1.02
C LEU A 251 -20.03 -1.73 0.28
N TRP A 252 -19.20 -2.57 0.90
CA TRP A 252 -17.94 -3.01 0.29
C TRP A 252 -18.17 -3.87 -0.96
N GLU A 253 -19.09 -4.83 -0.89
CA GLU A 253 -19.47 -5.70 -2.01
C GLU A 253 -20.05 -4.88 -3.17
N HIS A 254 -20.93 -3.92 -2.89
CA HIS A 254 -21.49 -3.04 -3.91
C HIS A 254 -20.40 -2.21 -4.59
N TRP A 255 -19.48 -1.60 -3.83
CA TRP A 255 -18.35 -0.90 -4.43
C TRP A 255 -17.54 -1.86 -5.30
N ARG A 256 -17.20 -3.04 -4.79
CA ARG A 256 -16.35 -4.01 -5.49
C ARG A 256 -16.96 -4.44 -6.84
N ARG A 257 -18.25 -4.77 -6.86
CA ARG A 257 -18.94 -5.22 -8.08
C ARG A 257 -19.08 -4.14 -9.14
N ASN A 258 -19.05 -2.87 -8.74
CA ASN A 258 -19.29 -1.72 -9.62
C ASN A 258 -18.06 -0.83 -9.81
N LEU A 259 -16.87 -1.26 -9.35
CA LEU A 259 -15.67 -0.42 -9.33
C LEU A 259 -15.11 -0.13 -10.74
N LEU A 260 -15.25 -1.07 -11.69
CA LEU A 260 -14.85 -0.94 -13.10
C LEU A 260 -15.99 -1.37 -14.05
N PRO A 261 -16.96 -0.50 -14.36
CA PRO A 261 -17.98 -0.78 -15.38
C PRO A 261 -17.39 -1.05 -16.77
N GLU A 262 -16.17 -0.58 -17.03
CA GLU A 262 -15.43 -0.83 -18.27
C GLU A 262 -15.16 -2.33 -18.49
N LEU A 263 -15.26 -3.17 -17.47
CA LEU A 263 -15.18 -4.63 -17.65
C LEU A 263 -16.43 -5.22 -18.34
N GLY A 264 -17.46 -4.42 -18.62
CA GLY A 264 -18.69 -4.86 -19.29
C GLY A 264 -19.58 -5.72 -18.40
N ARG A 265 -19.39 -5.65 -17.09
CA ARG A 265 -20.19 -6.41 -16.11
C ARG A 265 -21.55 -5.74 -15.92
N PRO A 266 -22.62 -6.53 -15.71
CA PRO A 266 -23.89 -5.94 -15.29
C PRO A 266 -23.70 -5.26 -13.93
N GLY A 267 -24.27 -4.07 -13.79
CA GLY A 267 -24.29 -3.37 -12.49
C GLY A 267 -25.01 -4.23 -11.44
N SER A 268 -24.46 -4.25 -10.23
CA SER A 268 -25.06 -4.96 -9.10
C SER A 268 -25.73 -3.95 -8.17
N PRO A 269 -26.99 -4.17 -7.77
CA PRO A 269 -27.65 -3.29 -6.80
C PRO A 269 -26.89 -3.30 -5.46
N LEU A 270 -27.04 -2.23 -4.68
CA LEU A 270 -26.70 -2.26 -3.27
C LEU A 270 -27.72 -3.16 -2.56
N MET A 271 -27.27 -4.26 -1.98
CA MET A 271 -28.13 -5.24 -1.32
C MET A 271 -28.02 -5.11 0.19
N LEU A 272 -29.09 -4.66 0.85
CA LEU A 272 -29.17 -4.57 2.30
C LEU A 272 -30.12 -5.65 2.82
N GLU A 273 -29.54 -6.73 3.34
CA GLU A 273 -30.27 -7.93 3.76
C GLU A 273 -30.28 -8.06 5.29
N ARG A 274 -31.48 -8.12 5.89
CA ARG A 274 -31.70 -8.33 7.33
C ARG A 274 -30.92 -7.33 8.18
N VAL A 275 -31.03 -6.04 7.85
CA VAL A 275 -30.32 -4.94 8.52
C VAL A 275 -31.29 -3.94 9.17
N GLN A 276 -30.75 -3.18 10.13
CA GLN A 276 -31.42 -2.03 10.72
C GLN A 276 -30.98 -0.77 9.97
N LEU A 277 -31.91 -0.07 9.32
CA LEU A 277 -31.60 1.13 8.54
C LEU A 277 -31.05 2.28 9.40
N ALA A 278 -31.40 2.33 10.69
CA ALA A 278 -30.84 3.29 11.64
C ALA A 278 -29.35 3.09 11.92
N ASP A 279 -28.80 1.92 11.57
CA ASP A 279 -27.38 1.63 11.76
C ASP A 279 -26.51 2.08 10.56
N LEU A 280 -27.09 2.51 9.44
CA LEU A 280 -26.32 2.92 8.26
C LEU A 280 -25.26 4.01 8.60
N PRO A 281 -24.02 3.90 8.08
CA PRO A 281 -22.92 4.82 8.37
C PRO A 281 -23.04 6.13 7.57
N LEU A 282 -24.07 6.92 7.89
CA LEU A 282 -24.34 8.18 7.19
C LEU A 282 -23.54 9.36 7.78
N PRO A 283 -23.10 10.33 6.94
CA PRO A 283 -23.19 10.32 5.48
C PRO A 283 -22.17 9.37 4.83
N LEU A 284 -22.51 8.82 3.66
CA LEU A 284 -21.57 8.02 2.86
C LEU A 284 -20.61 8.92 2.07
N PRO A 285 -19.44 8.41 1.63
CA PRO A 285 -18.54 9.12 0.73
C PRO A 285 -19.26 9.60 -0.55
N GLU A 286 -18.88 10.77 -1.06
CA GLU A 286 -19.57 11.45 -2.18
C GLU A 286 -19.64 10.58 -3.45
N PHE A 287 -18.57 9.86 -3.78
CA PHE A 287 -18.54 8.96 -4.94
C PHE A 287 -19.58 7.84 -4.85
N PHE A 288 -19.99 7.46 -3.64
CA PHE A 288 -20.97 6.39 -3.40
C PHE A 288 -22.39 6.87 -3.70
N LEU A 289 -22.69 8.15 -3.41
CA LEU A 289 -24.01 8.76 -3.61
C LEU A 289 -24.44 8.76 -5.09
N THR A 290 -23.47 8.83 -6.00
CA THR A 290 -23.70 8.85 -7.45
C THR A 290 -23.63 7.47 -8.11
N ARG A 291 -23.01 6.49 -7.44
CA ARG A 291 -22.84 5.13 -7.97
C ARG A 291 -24.02 4.22 -7.69
N VAL A 292 -24.75 4.44 -6.59
CA VAL A 292 -25.93 3.63 -6.25
C VAL A 292 -27.13 4.09 -7.09
N ASP A 293 -27.39 3.37 -8.18
CA ASP A 293 -28.55 3.55 -9.05
C ASP A 293 -29.63 2.46 -8.86
N ALA A 294 -29.28 1.38 -8.17
CA ALA A 294 -30.16 0.27 -7.83
C ALA A 294 -29.98 -0.16 -6.37
N LEU A 295 -31.10 -0.35 -5.66
CA LEU A 295 -31.15 -0.71 -4.24
C LEU A 295 -32.10 -1.88 -4.06
N LEU A 296 -31.62 -2.91 -3.36
CA LEU A 296 -32.42 -4.05 -2.92
C LEU A 296 -32.43 -4.05 -1.40
N LEU A 297 -33.62 -3.95 -0.83
CA LEU A 297 -33.90 -4.02 0.60
C LEU A 297 -34.60 -5.33 0.88
N ASP A 298 -33.94 -6.22 1.62
CA ASP A 298 -34.46 -7.54 1.95
C ASP A 298 -34.59 -7.68 3.47
N GLU A 299 -35.80 -7.88 3.97
CA GLU A 299 -36.11 -8.06 5.39
C GLU A 299 -35.52 -6.95 6.29
N VAL A 300 -35.66 -5.70 5.85
CA VAL A 300 -35.12 -4.54 6.57
C VAL A 300 -36.09 -4.02 7.64
N MET A 301 -35.55 -3.40 8.68
CA MET A 301 -36.32 -2.69 9.70
C MET A 301 -35.65 -1.36 10.06
N LEU A 302 -36.36 -0.45 10.73
CA LEU A 302 -35.75 0.81 11.19
C LEU A 302 -34.68 0.54 12.26
N ARG A 303 -35.09 -0.09 13.35
CA ARG A 303 -34.26 -0.44 14.51
C ARG A 303 -34.92 -1.56 15.30
N GLU A 304 -34.18 -2.17 16.21
CA GLU A 304 -34.78 -2.98 17.27
C GLU A 304 -35.67 -2.13 18.18
N GLY A 305 -36.80 -2.70 18.58
CA GLY A 305 -37.80 -2.06 19.43
C GLY A 305 -39.10 -2.84 19.40
N GLU A 306 -40.17 -2.27 19.95
CA GLU A 306 -41.51 -2.86 19.89
C GLU A 306 -42.45 -2.02 19.04
N GLY A 307 -43.37 -2.67 18.33
CA GLY A 307 -44.40 -2.00 17.53
C GLY A 307 -43.82 -1.03 16.49
N GLU A 308 -44.26 0.22 16.55
CA GLU A 308 -43.92 1.26 15.56
C GLU A 308 -42.43 1.62 15.52
N GLU A 309 -41.66 1.36 16.59
CA GLU A 309 -40.22 1.65 16.61
C GLU A 309 -39.44 0.84 15.58
N ARG A 310 -39.96 -0.33 15.19
CA ARG A 310 -39.35 -1.20 14.16
C ARG A 310 -39.66 -0.72 12.75
N LEU A 311 -40.73 0.04 12.56
CA LEU A 311 -41.26 0.37 11.25
C LEU A 311 -40.40 1.44 10.55
N VAL A 312 -40.06 1.17 9.30
CA VAL A 312 -39.42 2.15 8.42
C VAL A 312 -40.46 3.21 8.03
N ASP A 313 -40.22 4.43 8.50
CA ASP A 313 -41.10 5.58 8.32
C ASP A 313 -40.67 6.49 7.16
N ASP A 314 -41.51 7.47 6.82
CA ASP A 314 -41.21 8.46 5.77
C ASP A 314 -39.89 9.19 6.06
N ARG A 315 -39.58 9.52 7.31
CA ARG A 315 -38.34 10.24 7.65
C ARG A 315 -37.11 9.42 7.24
N THR A 316 -37.12 8.13 7.53
CA THR A 316 -36.03 7.22 7.17
C THR A 316 -35.90 7.10 5.66
N ILE A 317 -37.03 6.98 4.94
CA ILE A 317 -37.05 6.98 3.48
C ILE A 317 -36.48 8.29 2.91
N GLN A 318 -36.85 9.45 3.45
CA GLN A 318 -36.31 10.74 3.02
C GLN A 318 -34.80 10.88 3.30
N VAL A 319 -34.29 10.30 4.40
CA VAL A 319 -32.84 10.26 4.67
C VAL A 319 -32.14 9.41 3.62
N LEU A 320 -32.66 8.22 3.32
CA LEU A 320 -32.11 7.34 2.27
C LEU A 320 -32.14 8.01 0.90
N ALA A 321 -33.22 8.70 0.55
CA ALA A 321 -33.35 9.39 -0.73
C ALA A 321 -32.32 10.50 -0.93
N ARG A 322 -31.92 11.18 0.16
CA ARG A 322 -30.81 12.15 0.12
C ARG A 322 -29.46 11.50 -0.08
N GLN A 323 -29.28 10.26 0.38
CA GLN A 323 -28.03 9.51 0.20
C GLN A 323 -27.96 8.84 -1.17
N PHE A 324 -29.11 8.45 -1.74
CA PHE A 324 -29.19 7.79 -3.04
C PHE A 324 -30.12 8.56 -4.00
N PRO A 325 -29.74 9.79 -4.39
CA PRO A 325 -30.57 10.64 -5.26
C PRO A 325 -30.64 10.12 -6.70
N ALA A 326 -29.68 9.31 -7.13
CA ALA A 326 -29.60 8.76 -8.49
C ALA A 326 -30.37 7.43 -8.67
N LEU A 327 -31.17 7.02 -7.68
CA LEU A 327 -31.84 5.72 -7.69
C LEU A 327 -32.87 5.61 -8.83
N THR A 328 -32.72 4.56 -9.64
CA THR A 328 -33.60 4.23 -10.76
C THR A 328 -34.27 2.87 -10.61
N SER A 329 -33.72 1.98 -9.78
CA SER A 329 -34.32 0.69 -9.47
C SER A 329 -34.39 0.50 -7.96
N LEU A 330 -35.57 0.22 -7.44
CA LEU A 330 -35.77 -0.13 -6.05
C LEU A 330 -36.51 -1.45 -5.96
N ASP A 331 -35.97 -2.39 -5.19
CA ASP A 331 -36.61 -3.65 -4.91
C ASP A 331 -36.72 -3.83 -3.39
N VAL A 332 -37.93 -4.03 -2.90
CA VAL A 332 -38.24 -4.25 -1.50
C VAL A 332 -38.83 -5.64 -1.35
N HIS A 333 -38.18 -6.47 -0.56
CA HIS A 333 -38.58 -7.81 -0.19
C HIS A 333 -38.82 -7.85 1.31
N GLY A 334 -40.07 -8.02 1.74
CA GLY A 334 -40.42 -8.12 3.16
C GLY A 334 -39.98 -6.91 4.01
N GLY A 335 -39.82 -7.14 5.31
CA GLY A 335 -39.39 -6.15 6.29
C GLY A 335 -40.52 -5.41 7.03
N GLU A 336 -40.11 -4.55 7.96
CA GLU A 336 -40.98 -3.83 8.89
C GLU A 336 -41.24 -2.41 8.36
N TRP A 337 -42.38 -2.19 7.71
CA TRP A 337 -42.66 -0.93 7.02
C TRP A 337 -43.96 -0.28 7.47
N ALA A 338 -43.97 1.06 7.54
CA ALA A 338 -45.21 1.80 7.79
C ALA A 338 -46.21 1.60 6.64
N ALA A 339 -47.52 1.62 6.94
CA ALA A 339 -48.58 1.40 5.95
C ALA A 339 -48.54 2.37 4.75
N SER A 340 -47.94 3.55 4.89
CA SER A 340 -47.76 4.54 3.82
C SER A 340 -46.49 4.32 2.96
N MET A 341 -45.82 3.18 3.10
CA MET A 341 -44.56 2.85 2.44
C MET A 341 -44.55 3.23 0.96
N VAL A 342 -45.45 2.66 0.15
CA VAL A 342 -45.44 2.82 -1.31
C VAL A 342 -45.51 4.29 -1.71
N GLN A 343 -46.39 5.06 -1.07
CA GLN A 343 -46.58 6.48 -1.34
C GLN A 343 -45.33 7.29 -0.99
N ASN A 344 -44.65 6.93 0.11
CA ASN A 344 -43.41 7.57 0.53
C ASN A 344 -42.25 7.21 -0.40
N LEU A 345 -42.13 5.94 -0.82
CA LEU A 345 -41.11 5.50 -1.78
C LEU A 345 -41.26 6.22 -3.14
N VAL A 346 -42.47 6.28 -3.68
CA VAL A 346 -42.78 6.98 -4.94
C VAL A 346 -42.47 8.48 -4.84
N ARG A 347 -42.78 9.11 -3.70
CA ARG A 347 -42.49 10.53 -3.46
C ARG A 347 -40.99 10.79 -3.34
N ALA A 348 -40.28 9.90 -2.67
CA ALA A 348 -38.85 10.01 -2.45
C ALA A 348 -38.04 9.79 -3.73
N TRP A 349 -38.46 8.85 -4.59
CA TRP A 349 -37.79 8.53 -5.85
C TRP A 349 -38.75 8.60 -7.04
N PRO A 350 -39.11 9.82 -7.50
CA PRO A 350 -40.05 10.01 -8.59
C PRO A 350 -39.53 9.56 -9.97
N GLN A 351 -38.24 9.23 -10.09
CA GLN A 351 -37.60 8.83 -11.36
C GLN A 351 -37.38 7.32 -11.47
N LEU A 352 -37.97 6.51 -10.57
CA LEU A 352 -37.85 5.06 -10.63
C LEU A 352 -38.32 4.50 -11.99
N ALA A 353 -37.46 3.68 -12.58
CA ALA A 353 -37.71 2.90 -13.78
C ALA A 353 -38.02 1.43 -13.46
N GLY A 354 -37.54 0.92 -12.32
CA GLY A 354 -37.88 -0.38 -11.77
C GLY A 354 -38.36 -0.25 -10.33
N LEU A 355 -39.51 -0.86 -10.01
CA LEU A 355 -40.02 -1.00 -8.66
C LEU A 355 -40.42 -2.45 -8.40
N GLY A 356 -39.80 -3.09 -7.43
CA GLY A 356 -40.20 -4.38 -6.87
C GLY A 356 -40.77 -4.20 -5.47
N LEU A 357 -41.96 -4.72 -5.22
CA LEU A 357 -42.59 -4.80 -3.91
C LEU A 357 -43.01 -6.26 -3.72
N ARG A 358 -42.04 -7.10 -3.33
CA ARG A 358 -42.17 -8.56 -3.30
C ARG A 358 -42.41 -9.04 -1.88
N GLU A 359 -43.27 -10.05 -1.73
CA GLU A 359 -43.56 -10.69 -0.43
C GLU A 359 -43.88 -9.67 0.66
N GLN A 360 -44.74 -8.70 0.35
CA GLN A 360 -45.13 -7.66 1.29
C GLN A 360 -46.25 -8.16 2.21
N ASP A 361 -46.04 -8.03 3.52
CA ASP A 361 -47.07 -8.30 4.54
C ASP A 361 -48.18 -7.23 4.55
N VAL A 362 -47.89 -6.05 4.02
CA VAL A 362 -48.86 -4.95 3.90
C VAL A 362 -49.70 -5.13 2.65
N MET A 363 -51.02 -5.09 2.83
CA MET A 363 -51.97 -5.16 1.72
C MET A 363 -51.93 -3.89 0.88
N LEU A 364 -51.63 -4.04 -0.41
CA LEU A 364 -51.51 -2.94 -1.36
C LEU A 364 -52.90 -2.53 -1.87
N GLY A 365 -53.29 -1.28 -1.56
CA GLY A 365 -54.58 -0.73 -1.94
C GLY A 365 -54.55 0.03 -3.26
N TYR A 366 -55.74 0.45 -3.72
CA TYR A 366 -55.90 1.28 -4.90
C TYR A 366 -55.06 2.57 -4.87
N THR A 367 -54.92 3.20 -3.71
CA THR A 367 -54.11 4.41 -3.54
C THR A 367 -52.63 4.15 -3.82
N ASP A 368 -52.11 3.00 -3.41
CA ASP A 368 -50.71 2.63 -3.60
C ASP A 368 -50.41 2.36 -5.07
N LEU A 369 -51.28 1.58 -5.72
CA LEU A 369 -51.17 1.31 -7.16
C LEU A 369 -51.33 2.58 -7.99
N ARG A 370 -52.20 3.51 -7.58
CA ARG A 370 -52.35 4.82 -8.24
C ARG A 370 -51.09 5.68 -8.08
N SER A 371 -50.43 5.63 -6.93
CA SER A 371 -49.13 6.31 -6.74
C SER A 371 -48.06 5.71 -7.64
N VAL A 372 -47.95 4.38 -7.72
CA VAL A 372 -47.00 3.69 -8.60
C VAL A 372 -47.27 4.01 -10.07
N ALA A 373 -48.54 4.04 -10.50
CA ALA A 373 -48.94 4.46 -11.85
C ALA A 373 -48.58 5.92 -12.17
N GLY A 374 -48.35 6.75 -11.15
CA GLY A 374 -47.88 8.13 -11.30
C GLY A 374 -46.39 8.26 -11.62
N LEU A 375 -45.60 7.19 -11.55
CA LEU A 375 -44.17 7.22 -11.87
C LEU A 375 -43.95 7.33 -13.39
N PRO A 376 -43.40 8.45 -13.90
CA PRO A 376 -43.33 8.71 -15.34
C PRO A 376 -42.33 7.84 -16.10
N ARG A 377 -41.38 7.20 -15.39
CA ARG A 377 -40.32 6.38 -15.99
C ARG A 377 -40.45 4.89 -15.72
N LEU A 378 -41.48 4.46 -14.99
CA LEU A 378 -41.63 3.08 -14.58
C LEU A 378 -41.81 2.17 -15.81
N ARG A 379 -40.93 1.18 -15.93
CA ARG A 379 -40.92 0.17 -17.01
C ARG A 379 -41.02 -1.25 -16.48
N ARG A 380 -40.57 -1.48 -15.24
CA ARG A 380 -40.65 -2.77 -14.57
C ARG A 380 -41.35 -2.58 -13.23
N LEU A 381 -42.43 -3.33 -13.05
CA LEU A 381 -43.14 -3.44 -11.78
C LEU A 381 -43.22 -4.93 -11.43
N ASP A 382 -42.72 -5.28 -10.25
CA ASP A 382 -42.83 -6.64 -9.71
C ASP A 382 -43.57 -6.61 -8.38
N LEU A 383 -44.65 -7.37 -8.28
CA LEU A 383 -45.52 -7.47 -7.10
C LEU A 383 -45.65 -8.93 -6.62
N SER A 384 -44.70 -9.79 -7.00
CA SER A 384 -44.76 -11.22 -6.69
C SER A 384 -44.86 -11.47 -5.18
N GLY A 385 -45.82 -12.29 -4.76
CA GLY A 385 -46.00 -12.65 -3.35
C GLY A 385 -46.67 -11.57 -2.48
N SER A 386 -47.08 -10.44 -3.05
CA SER A 386 -47.76 -9.37 -2.31
C SER A 386 -49.29 -9.46 -2.43
N PHE A 387 -49.99 -9.04 -1.39
CA PHE A 387 -51.46 -9.03 -1.36
C PHE A 387 -52.04 -7.76 -1.99
N LEU A 388 -52.97 -7.92 -2.93
CA LEU A 388 -53.69 -6.83 -3.61
C LEU A 388 -55.15 -6.77 -3.13
N LEU A 389 -55.66 -5.56 -2.87
CA LEU A 389 -57.07 -5.33 -2.52
C LEU A 389 -57.93 -4.87 -3.71
#